data_AF-A0A1F5FU63-F1
#
_entry.id   AF-A0A1F5FU63-F1
#
_cell.length_a   1.000
_cell.length_b   1.000
_cell.length_c   1.000
_cell.angle_alpha   90.00
_cell.angle_beta   90.00
_cell.angle_gamma   90.00
#
_symmetry.space_group_name_H-M   'P 1'
#
loop_
_entity.id
_entity.type
_entity.pdbx_description
1 polymer ?
#
loop_
_entity_poly.entity_id
_entity_poly.type
_entity_poly.pdbx_seq_one_letter_code
_entity_poly.pdbx_strand_id
1 'polypeptide(L)' 'MFKRMLAPIQAWVLLQGKCVGCGRSLSLAKKIEKPDNTQKVICACKRIYIFDKRKGRYHRAGFEEA' A
#
# COMPACT_ATOMS: atom_id res chain seq x y z
N MET A 1 -2.89 -29.97 -0.63
CA MET A 1 -1.78 -28.99 -0.75
C MET A 1 -2.08 -27.96 -1.83
N PHE A 2 -3.07 -27.08 -1.56
CA PHE A 2 -3.48 -25.96 -2.45
C PHE A 2 -3.42 -24.65 -1.66
N LYS A 3 -2.29 -24.41 -0.98
CA LYS A 3 -2.05 -23.19 -0.21
C LYS A 3 -0.68 -22.64 -0.59
N ARG A 4 -0.55 -22.06 -1.79
CA ARG A 4 0.60 -21.19 -2.16
C ARG A 4 0.59 -20.55 -3.56
N MET A 5 -0.40 -20.80 -4.41
CA MET A 5 -0.43 -20.30 -5.80
C MET A 5 -1.23 -19.00 -6.02
N LEU A 6 -1.48 -18.18 -4.98
CA LEU A 6 -2.18 -16.88 -5.13
C LEU A 6 -1.43 -15.71 -4.48
N ALA A 7 -0.17 -15.91 -4.08
CA ALA A 7 0.67 -14.86 -3.49
C ALA A 7 1.21 -13.78 -4.48
N PRO A 8 1.44 -14.02 -5.79
CA PRO A 8 2.21 -13.06 -6.58
C PRO A 8 1.39 -11.85 -7.04
N ILE A 9 0.07 -11.96 -7.17
CA ILE A 9 -0.74 -10.89 -7.77
C ILE A 9 -0.96 -9.74 -6.79
N GLN A 10 -1.19 -10.04 -5.50
CA GLN A 10 -1.46 -9.00 -4.50
C GLN A 10 -0.25 -8.07 -4.29
N ALA A 11 0.97 -8.59 -4.36
CA ALA A 11 2.19 -7.80 -4.30
C ALA A 11 2.41 -6.98 -5.59
N TRP A 12 2.04 -7.53 -6.75
CA TRP A 12 2.21 -6.86 -8.03
C TRP A 12 1.30 -5.62 -8.19
N VAL A 13 0.05 -5.70 -7.72
CA VAL A 13 -0.88 -4.55 -7.72
C VAL A 13 -0.36 -3.40 -6.85
N LEU A 14 0.26 -3.71 -5.71
CA LEU A 14 0.94 -2.73 -4.86
C LEU A 14 2.18 -2.13 -5.52
N LEU A 15 2.94 -2.94 -6.28
CA LEU A 15 4.10 -2.48 -7.05
C LEU A 15 3.70 -1.48 -8.15
N GLN A 16 2.53 -1.69 -8.78
CA GLN A 16 1.94 -0.73 -9.71
C GLN A 16 1.43 0.55 -9.03
N GLY A 17 1.54 0.67 -7.70
CA GLY A 17 0.98 1.79 -6.96
C GLY A 17 -0.54 1.83 -7.03
N LYS A 18 -1.21 0.67 -7.08
CA LYS A 18 -2.69 0.57 -7.04
C LYS A 18 -3.17 -0.07 -5.75
N CYS A 19 -4.35 0.33 -5.30
CA CYS A 19 -5.01 -0.25 -4.14
C CYS A 19 -5.48 -1.67 -4.46
N VAL A 20 -5.06 -2.65 -3.66
CA VAL A 20 -5.43 -4.07 -3.81
C VAL A 20 -6.94 -4.31 -3.68
N GLY A 21 -7.67 -3.41 -2.99
CA GLY A 21 -9.11 -3.55 -2.79
C GLY A 21 -9.98 -2.92 -3.89
N CYS A 22 -9.62 -1.72 -4.37
CA CYS A 22 -10.47 -0.96 -5.29
C CYS A 22 -9.81 -0.63 -6.64
N GLY A 23 -8.56 -1.08 -6.88
CA GLY A 23 -7.83 -0.86 -8.12
C GLY A 23 -7.37 0.58 -8.38
N ARG A 24 -7.78 1.56 -7.57
CA ARG A 24 -7.41 2.97 -7.73
C ARG A 24 -5.92 3.22 -7.45
N SER A 25 -5.34 4.15 -8.19
CA SER A 25 -3.95 4.58 -8.02
C SER A 25 -3.72 5.24 -6.65
N LEU A 26 -2.81 4.67 -5.86
CA LEU A 26 -2.27 5.21 -4.62
C LEU A 26 -1.53 6.53 -4.83
N SER A 27 -1.04 6.78 -6.05
CA SER A 27 -0.40 8.05 -6.43
C SER A 27 -1.34 9.25 -6.31
N LEU A 28 -2.64 9.06 -6.56
CA LEU A 28 -3.69 10.08 -6.47
C LEU A 28 -4.41 10.08 -5.12
N ALA A 29 -4.07 9.14 -4.23
CA ALA A 29 -4.66 9.03 -2.91
C ALA A 29 -4.09 10.09 -1.96
N LYS A 30 -4.74 10.29 -0.81
CA LYS A 30 -4.31 11.28 0.17
C LYS A 30 -3.00 10.81 0.82
N LYS A 31 -1.90 11.56 0.62
CA LYS A 31 -0.59 11.25 1.20
C LYS A 31 -0.31 12.21 2.36
N ILE A 32 0.10 11.66 3.48
CA ILE A 32 0.48 12.40 4.69
C ILE A 32 1.94 12.03 4.95
N GLU A 33 2.82 13.02 4.94
CA GLU A 33 4.24 12.79 5.19
C GLU A 33 4.46 12.54 6.68
N LYS A 34 5.23 11.50 7.00
CA LYS A 34 5.69 11.22 8.35
C LYS A 34 7.17 11.61 8.47
N PRO A 35 7.64 12.00 9.68
CA PRO A 35 9.05 12.33 9.92
C PRO A 35 9.98 11.13 9.71
N ASP A 36 9.47 9.91 9.75
CA ASP A 36 10.24 8.66 9.66
C ASP A 36 10.63 8.24 8.23
N ASN A 37 10.70 9.18 7.27
CA ASN A 37 10.88 8.87 5.83
C ASN A 37 9.79 7.95 5.23
N THR A 38 8.63 7.89 5.88
CA THR A 38 7.46 7.18 5.39
C THR A 38 6.36 8.16 5.02
N GLN A 39 5.46 7.76 4.11
CA GLN A 39 4.26 8.54 3.79
C GLN A 39 3.04 7.66 4.02
N LYS A 40 2.10 8.14 4.82
CA LYS A 40 0.81 7.48 5.01
C LYS A 40 -0.10 7.81 3.84
N VAL A 41 -0.49 6.80 3.09
CA VAL A 41 -1.32 6.90 1.89
C VAL A 41 -2.69 6.30 2.18
N ILE A 42 -3.70 7.16 2.21
CA ILE A 42 -5.09 6.79 2.52
C ILE A 42 -5.87 6.73 1.22
N CYS A 43 -6.27 5.52 0.83
CA CYS A 43 -7.09 5.30 -0.35
C CYS A 43 -8.55 5.71 -0.10
N ALA A 44 -9.26 6.09 -1.16
CA ALA A 44 -10.69 6.43 -1.10
C ALA A 44 -11.57 5.31 -0.50
N CYS A 45 -11.15 4.05 -0.60
CA CYS A 45 -11.82 2.90 0.04
C CYS A 45 -11.52 2.76 1.54
N LYS A 46 -10.99 3.80 2.20
CA LYS A 46 -10.57 3.84 3.62
C LYS A 46 -9.40 2.92 3.98
N ARG A 47 -8.76 2.28 3.00
CA ARG A 47 -7.56 1.45 3.24
C ARG A 47 -6.33 2.34 3.37
N ILE A 48 -5.49 2.01 4.33
CA ILE A 48 -4.29 2.74 4.65
C ILE A 48 -3.09 1.94 4.21
N TYR A 49 -2.19 2.64 3.52
CA TYR A 49 -0.92 2.14 3.03
C TYR A 49 0.17 3.04 3.56
N ILE A 50 1.37 2.50 3.69
CA ILE A 50 2.55 3.24 4.03
C ILE A 50 3.50 3.12 2.84
N PHE A 51 3.97 4.25 2.36
CA PHE A 51 4.98 4.34 1.32
C PHE A 51 6.31 4.64 1.99
N ASP A 52 7.21 3.68 1.92
CA ASP A 52 8.57 3.85 2.41
C ASP A 52 9.38 4.57 1.34
N LYS A 53 9.82 5.81 1.61
CA LYS A 53 10.59 6.61 0.64
C LYS A 53 11.99 6.03 0.42
N ARG A 54 12.55 5.31 1.39
CA ARG A 54 13.90 4.71 1.30
C ARG A 54 13.92 3.55 0.32
N LYS A 55 12.86 2.72 0.34
CA LYS A 55 12.72 1.53 -0.51
C LYS A 55 11.89 1.79 -1.77
N GLY A 56 11.15 2.89 -1.83
CA GLY A 56 10.25 3.22 -2.94
C GLY A 56 9.09 2.23 -3.09
N ARG A 57 8.62 1.64 -1.98
CA ARG A 57 7.60 0.58 -1.99
C ARG A 57 6.42 0.93 -1.10
N TYR A 58 5.24 0.50 -1.56
CA TYR A 58 4.02 0.53 -0.75
C TYR A 58 3.90 -0.76 0.05
N HIS A 59 3.58 -0.65 1.33
CA HIS A 59 3.08 -1.75 2.14
C HIS A 59 1.74 -1.37 2.78
N ARG A 60 0.98 -2.36 3.23
CA ARG A 60 -0.25 -2.12 3.97
C ARG A 60 0.14 -1.63 5.37
N ALA A 61 -0.53 -0.59 5.86
CA ALA A 61 -0.34 -0.13 7.23
C ALA A 61 -0.76 -1.26 8.20
N GLY A 62 0.09 -1.53 9.19
CA GLY A 62 -0.30 -2.36 10.33
C GLY A 62 -1.34 -1.67 11.22
N PHE A 63 -1.86 -2.40 12.22
CA PHE A 63 -2.79 -1.84 13.22
C PHE A 63 -2.18 -0.67 14.00
N GLU A 64 -0.87 -0.69 14.24
CA GLU A 64 -0.13 0.38 14.93
C GLU A 64 0.11 1.62 14.06
N GLU A 65 -0.03 1.51 12.73
CA GLU A 65 0.27 2.59 11.78
C GLU A 65 -1.00 3.26 11.20
N ALA A 66 -2.17 2.63 11.42
CA ALA A 66 -3.49 3.01 10.92
C ALA A 66 -4.01 4.34 11.51
#